data_AF-A0A938N9U0-F1
#
_entry.id   AF-A0A938N9U0-F1
#
_cell.length_a   1.000
_cell.length_b   1.000
_cell.length_c   1.000
_cell.angle_alpha   90.00
_cell.angle_beta   90.00
_cell.angle_gamma   90.00
#
_symmetry.space_group_name_H-M   'P 1'
#
loop_
_entity.id
_entity.type
_entity.pdbx_description
1 polymer ?
#
loop_
_entity_poly.entity_id
_entity_poly.type
_entity_poly.pdbx_seq_one_letter_code
_entity_poly.pdbx_strand_id
1 'polypeptide(L)'
;MKIQFDPSQTFQLDAVAAVTDLFEGQPQGSPEYAVIKLPEAGQLFAGQDRTELGVSNRLLLAEDKLRENLRAIQTRNEIEVADPVAPPDAWELLDGPAAQPRSCPHFSVEMETGTGKTYVYLRTIFELSRRYGFQKFVIVVPSVAIREGVLKNIAITAEHFRALYNNLPFEHFVYDAKRINRLRQFATSNTLQILVINIDAFRKNFTGTEEEQKSNVIYKESDRLSGRQPIEFAQAARPIVIIDEPQSVDSTERAQEAIRALNPLCTLRYSATHRHSYNLVYRLDPVRAFELKLVKQIVVASAAAEDAANDAFVRIETIQHLPRIQAKLRIQVQTSAGPKEKSITVKQGSDLFTLSGERACYRVGFEIAEVSAEPGSEYVRFASGRVLRLGEEIGGLREDIWRTQIKHTLKRHLEKELQVRSRGLKVRSGPAFLDRLAAELRWTPRVVIMPPSAVGTPPLGSCRC
;
A
#
# COMPACT_ATOMS: atom_id res chain seq x y z
N MET A 1 -1.47 -21.22 11.67
CA MET A 1 -0.10 -20.78 12.01
C MET A 1 -0.24 -19.50 12.83
N LYS A 2 0.09 -19.53 14.13
CA LYS A 2 0.13 -18.31 14.95
C LYS A 2 1.45 -17.60 14.66
N ILE A 3 1.40 -16.29 14.39
CA ILE A 3 2.59 -15.47 14.21
C ILE A 3 3.14 -15.17 15.61
N GLN A 4 4.43 -15.41 15.81
CA GLN A 4 5.13 -14.99 17.02
C GLN A 4 5.71 -13.60 16.79
N PHE A 5 5.42 -12.67 17.68
CA PHE A 5 5.95 -11.31 17.66
C PHE A 5 7.10 -11.20 18.63
N ASP A 6 8.20 -10.59 18.21
CA ASP A 6 9.34 -10.29 19.06
C ASP A 6 9.24 -8.85 19.57
N PRO A 7 9.00 -8.62 20.88
CA PRO A 7 8.88 -7.28 21.44
C PRO A 7 10.24 -6.59 21.68
N SER A 8 11.36 -7.30 21.49
CA SER A 8 12.70 -6.85 21.89
C SER A 8 13.54 -6.25 20.76
N GLN A 9 13.00 -6.15 19.55
CA GLN A 9 13.72 -5.58 18.39
C GLN A 9 14.09 -4.11 18.64
N THR A 10 15.40 -3.84 18.80
CA THR A 10 15.93 -2.53 19.20
C THR A 10 15.50 -1.40 18.27
N PHE A 11 15.66 -1.57 16.95
CA PHE A 11 15.26 -0.53 15.99
C PHE A 11 13.75 -0.19 16.02
N GLN A 12 12.89 -1.13 16.44
CA GLN A 12 11.47 -0.86 16.63
C GLN A 12 11.23 -0.12 17.95
N LEU A 13 11.96 -0.49 19.00
CA LEU A 13 11.92 0.20 20.29
C LEU A 13 12.42 1.64 20.16
N ASP A 14 13.49 1.87 19.41
CA ASP A 14 14.07 3.19 19.18
C ASP A 14 13.10 4.10 18.42
N ALA A 15 12.41 3.55 17.41
CA ALA A 15 11.37 4.28 16.69
C ALA A 15 10.17 4.65 17.58
N VAL A 16 9.74 3.74 18.45
CA VAL A 16 8.67 4.00 19.43
C VAL A 16 9.14 5.05 20.45
N ALA A 17 10.36 4.90 20.98
CA ALA A 17 10.97 5.81 21.94
C ALA A 17 11.06 7.24 21.38
N ALA A 18 11.52 7.38 20.14
CA ALA A 18 11.59 8.66 19.44
C ALA A 18 10.25 9.41 19.37
N VAL A 19 9.12 8.71 19.35
CA VAL A 19 7.80 9.37 19.41
C VAL A 19 7.36 9.60 20.85
N THR A 20 7.56 8.63 21.75
CA THR A 20 7.09 8.75 23.14
C THR A 20 7.88 9.80 23.92
N ASP A 21 9.16 9.99 23.61
CA ASP A 21 10.03 10.92 24.32
C ASP A 21 9.73 12.38 23.94
N LEU A 22 9.00 12.63 22.84
CA LEU A 22 8.50 13.97 22.50
C LEU A 22 7.67 14.57 23.63
N PHE A 23 6.90 13.71 24.31
CA PHE A 23 5.97 14.10 25.35
C PHE A 23 6.57 13.97 26.77
N GLU A 24 7.89 13.81 26.90
CA GLU A 24 8.54 13.75 28.20
C GLU A 24 8.29 15.03 29.00
N GLY A 25 7.89 14.89 30.26
CA GLY A 25 7.44 16.01 31.11
C GLY A 25 5.92 16.21 31.13
N GLN A 26 5.17 15.55 30.26
CA GLN A 26 3.72 15.44 30.38
C GLN A 26 3.36 14.64 31.65
N PRO A 27 2.36 15.07 32.45
CA PRO A 27 1.91 14.32 33.62
C PRO A 27 1.53 12.89 33.24
N GLN A 28 2.02 11.91 34.01
CA GLN A 28 1.72 10.50 33.76
C GLN A 28 0.23 10.24 33.97
N GLY A 29 -0.37 9.40 33.11
CA GLY A 29 -1.75 8.96 33.27
C GLY A 29 -1.98 8.38 34.67
N SER A 30 -3.18 8.59 35.24
CA SER A 30 -3.51 8.07 36.58
C SER A 30 -3.17 6.57 36.69
N PRO A 31 -2.56 6.10 37.80
CA PRO A 31 -2.23 4.69 37.96
C PRO A 31 -3.50 3.83 37.87
N GLU A 32 -3.33 2.61 37.34
CA GLU A 32 -4.37 1.61 37.00
C GLU A 32 -5.30 1.24 38.17
N TYR A 33 -4.94 1.61 39.41
CA TYR A 33 -5.68 1.37 40.65
C TYR A 33 -6.04 2.65 41.43
N ALA A 34 -6.17 3.79 40.77
CA ALA A 34 -6.75 4.96 41.42
C ALA A 34 -8.24 4.71 41.68
N VAL A 35 -8.59 4.43 42.95
CA VAL A 35 -9.96 4.53 43.44
C VAL A 35 -10.51 5.88 42.98
N ILE A 36 -11.64 5.86 42.28
CA ILE A 36 -12.39 7.07 41.91
C ILE A 36 -12.86 7.70 43.23
N LYS A 37 -11.97 8.41 43.91
CA LYS A 37 -12.38 9.48 44.81
C LYS A 37 -12.97 10.52 43.88
N LEU A 38 -14.22 10.94 44.10
CA LEU A 38 -14.67 12.22 43.59
C LEU A 38 -13.98 13.29 44.46
N PRO A 39 -13.10 14.15 43.93
CA PRO A 39 -12.89 15.44 44.54
C PRO A 39 -13.56 16.51 43.68
N GLU A 40 -13.85 17.62 44.34
CA GLU A 40 -14.38 18.84 43.75
C GLU A 40 -13.57 19.31 42.53
N ALA A 41 -14.27 20.06 41.68
CA ALA A 41 -13.82 20.66 40.44
C ALA A 41 -12.32 21.00 40.35
N GLY A 42 -11.58 20.34 39.46
CA GLY A 42 -10.35 20.89 38.90
C GLY A 42 -9.16 19.95 38.66
N GLN A 43 -9.15 18.72 39.18
CA GLN A 43 -7.98 17.81 39.04
C GLN A 43 -8.35 16.41 38.54
N LEU A 44 -8.98 16.32 37.36
CA LEU A 44 -9.47 15.05 36.83
C LEU A 44 -8.69 14.64 35.56
N PHE A 45 -7.81 13.65 35.73
CA PHE A 45 -7.12 12.81 34.72
C PHE A 45 -5.97 13.47 33.93
N ALA A 46 -4.72 13.09 34.25
CA ALA A 46 -3.55 13.46 33.49
C ALA A 46 -3.66 13.03 32.01
N GLY A 47 -3.53 13.99 31.09
CA GLY A 47 -3.63 13.76 29.65
C GLY A 47 -5.05 13.74 29.08
N GLN A 48 -6.09 14.03 29.89
CA GLN A 48 -7.49 14.05 29.44
C GLN A 48 -8.23 15.30 29.88
N ASP A 49 -9.19 15.75 29.07
CA ASP A 49 -10.18 16.76 29.43
C ASP A 49 -11.60 16.18 29.26
N ARG A 50 -12.54 16.58 30.11
CA ARG A 50 -13.95 16.26 29.95
C ARG A 50 -14.68 17.44 29.30
N THR A 51 -15.20 17.22 28.12
CA THR A 51 -16.07 18.15 27.39
C THR A 51 -17.52 17.68 27.48
N GLU A 52 -18.47 18.55 27.12
CA GLU A 52 -19.88 18.16 26.96
C GLU A 52 -20.10 17.00 25.99
N LEU A 53 -19.16 16.79 25.06
CA LEU A 53 -19.22 15.77 24.01
C LEU A 53 -18.49 14.47 24.38
N GLY A 54 -17.68 14.46 25.44
CA GLY A 54 -16.93 13.28 25.87
C GLY A 54 -15.55 13.58 26.44
N VAL A 55 -14.70 12.55 26.47
CA VAL A 55 -13.30 12.62 26.93
C VAL A 55 -12.39 12.96 25.76
N SER A 56 -11.57 13.99 25.93
CA SER A 56 -10.60 14.46 24.95
C SER A 56 -9.18 14.26 25.43
N ASN A 57 -8.21 14.08 24.51
CA ASN A 57 -6.81 14.12 24.90
C ASN A 57 -6.39 15.58 25.17
N ARG A 58 -5.51 15.77 26.15
CA ARG A 58 -4.96 17.08 26.52
C ARG A 58 -3.44 17.06 26.55
N LEU A 59 -2.80 17.97 25.81
CA LEU A 59 -1.37 18.25 25.93
C LEU A 59 -1.19 19.36 26.97
N LEU A 60 -0.47 19.07 28.04
CA LEU A 60 -0.15 20.02 29.12
C LEU A 60 1.27 20.55 29.01
N LEU A 61 2.08 19.94 28.15
CA LEU A 61 3.45 20.32 27.89
C LEU A 61 3.51 21.70 27.21
N ALA A 62 4.39 22.58 27.70
CA ALA A 62 4.67 23.85 27.05
C ALA A 62 5.35 23.63 25.70
N GLU A 63 5.10 24.53 24.74
CA GLU A 63 5.66 24.42 23.38
C GLU A 63 7.19 24.43 23.38
N ASP A 64 7.81 25.22 24.26
CA ASP A 64 9.26 25.24 24.45
C ASP A 64 9.81 23.89 24.89
N LYS A 65 9.11 23.22 25.81
CA LYS A 65 9.54 21.90 26.29
C LYS A 65 9.39 20.83 25.23
N LEU A 66 8.30 20.88 24.46
CA LEU A 66 8.12 20.00 23.31
C LEU A 66 9.24 20.20 22.26
N ARG A 67 9.63 21.45 22.02
CA ARG A 67 10.74 21.80 21.12
C ARG A 67 12.08 21.29 21.66
N GLU A 68 12.37 21.45 22.94
CA GLU A 68 13.56 20.88 23.59
C GLU A 68 13.63 19.36 23.40
N ASN A 69 12.53 18.66 23.70
CA ASN A 69 12.43 17.21 23.54
C ASN A 69 12.66 16.79 22.07
N LEU A 70 12.03 17.49 21.12
CA LEU A 70 12.22 17.25 19.70
C LEU A 70 13.69 17.36 19.28
N ARG A 71 14.38 18.43 19.70
CA ARG A 71 15.79 18.65 19.36
C ARG A 71 16.71 17.61 20.01
N ALA A 72 16.42 17.20 21.25
CA ALA A 72 17.17 16.13 21.91
C ALA A 72 17.04 14.80 21.15
N ILE A 73 15.83 14.46 20.67
CA ILE A 73 15.58 13.25 19.89
C ILE A 73 16.25 13.30 18.52
N GLN A 74 16.19 14.44 17.84
CA GLN A 74 16.86 14.64 16.55
C GLN A 74 18.37 14.50 16.68
N THR A 75 18.96 15.07 17.73
CA THR A 75 20.39 14.91 18.04
C THR A 75 20.74 13.45 18.31
N ARG A 76 19.95 12.76 19.14
CA ARG A 76 20.15 11.33 19.47
C ARG A 76 20.07 10.43 18.24
N ASN A 77 19.22 10.78 17.27
CA ASN A 77 18.99 10.00 16.05
C ASN A 77 19.81 10.48 14.85
N GLU A 78 20.79 11.37 15.06
CA GLU A 78 21.69 11.89 14.02
C GLU A 78 20.92 12.54 12.86
N ILE A 79 19.86 13.28 13.19
CA ILE A 79 19.04 14.03 12.24
C ILE A 79 19.52 15.48 12.24
N GLU A 80 20.04 15.92 11.10
CA GLU A 80 20.47 17.30 10.91
C GLU A 80 19.27 18.25 10.89
N VAL A 81 19.39 19.34 11.65
CA VAL A 81 18.40 20.41 11.73
C VAL A 81 19.07 21.71 11.32
N ALA A 82 18.56 22.35 10.27
CA ALA A 82 19.14 23.58 9.73
C ALA A 82 19.08 24.74 10.74
N ASP A 83 17.99 24.86 11.49
CA ASP A 83 17.80 25.87 12.53
C ASP A 83 17.31 25.23 13.85
N PRO A 84 18.18 25.10 14.86
CA PRO A 84 17.81 24.55 16.17
C PRO A 84 16.78 25.38 16.94
N VAL A 85 16.69 26.69 16.69
CA VAL A 85 15.82 27.63 17.40
C VAL A 85 14.42 27.69 16.77
N ALA A 86 14.29 27.31 15.50
CA ALA A 86 13.02 27.31 14.79
C ALA A 86 11.93 26.52 15.57
N PRO A 87 10.68 27.02 15.60
CA PRO A 87 9.56 26.29 16.17
C PRO A 87 9.32 24.98 15.39
N PRO A 88 8.74 23.95 16.02
CA PRO A 88 8.35 22.74 15.32
C PRO A 88 7.34 23.05 14.21
N ASP A 89 7.44 22.36 13.08
CA ASP A 89 6.41 22.43 12.03
C ASP A 89 5.04 22.03 12.61
N ALA A 90 4.05 22.89 12.41
CA ALA A 90 2.71 22.70 12.96
C ALA A 90 1.64 23.20 11.99
N TRP A 91 0.45 22.62 12.11
CA TRP A 91 -0.75 23.19 11.50
C TRP A 91 -1.37 24.23 12.42
N GLU A 92 -1.83 25.33 11.85
CA GLU A 92 -2.74 26.24 12.55
C GLU A 92 -4.16 25.66 12.47
N LEU A 93 -4.70 25.29 13.64
CA LEU A 93 -6.07 24.82 13.80
C LEU A 93 -6.89 25.85 14.56
N LEU A 94 -8.21 25.80 14.41
CA LEU A 94 -9.14 26.69 15.11
C LEU A 94 -9.91 25.88 16.14
N ASP A 95 -9.82 26.25 17.41
CA ASP A 95 -10.50 25.60 18.51
C ASP A 95 -11.81 26.32 18.90
N GLY A 96 -12.86 25.52 19.06
CA GLY A 96 -14.15 25.94 19.59
C GLY A 96 -14.92 26.91 18.68
N PRO A 97 -16.14 27.32 19.10
CA PRO A 97 -16.97 28.27 18.34
C PRO A 97 -16.35 29.67 18.24
N ALA A 98 -15.37 29.99 19.09
CA ALA A 98 -14.62 31.25 19.09
C ALA A 98 -13.42 31.26 18.13
N ALA A 99 -13.14 30.16 17.42
CA ALA A 99 -12.07 30.03 16.43
C ALA A 99 -10.69 30.49 16.96
N GLN A 100 -10.32 30.07 18.17
CA GLN A 100 -9.00 30.43 18.71
C GLN A 100 -7.90 29.64 17.98
N PRO A 101 -6.84 30.30 17.49
CA PRO A 101 -5.76 29.61 16.79
C PRO A 101 -4.98 28.74 17.79
N ARG A 102 -4.75 27.48 17.40
CA ARG A 102 -3.93 26.51 18.13
C ARG A 102 -2.91 25.89 17.18
N SER A 103 -1.67 25.83 17.65
CA SER A 103 -0.61 25.08 17.00
C SER A 103 -0.81 23.56 17.19
N CYS A 104 -0.88 22.83 16.07
CA CYS A 104 -0.93 21.37 16.04
C CYS A 104 0.37 20.82 15.45
N PRO A 105 1.33 20.42 16.30
CA PRO A 105 2.61 19.93 15.85
C PRO A 105 2.45 18.62 15.08
N HIS A 106 3.33 18.42 14.09
CA HIS A 106 3.29 17.20 13.31
C HIS A 106 4.68 16.64 13.00
N PHE A 107 4.82 15.33 13.16
CA PHE A 107 6.09 14.63 13.23
C PHE A 107 6.16 13.51 12.20
N SER A 108 7.34 13.27 11.65
CA SER A 108 7.61 12.22 10.68
C SER A 108 8.51 11.14 11.27
N VAL A 109 8.14 9.89 11.04
CA VAL A 109 8.93 8.68 11.33
C VAL A 109 9.21 8.00 9.98
N GLU A 110 10.48 7.86 9.65
CA GLU A 110 10.93 7.18 8.44
C GLU A 110 11.43 5.79 8.77
N MET A 111 10.83 4.78 8.14
CA MET A 111 11.27 3.39 8.28
C MET A 111 11.19 2.68 6.93
N GLU A 112 12.21 1.93 6.56
CA GLU A 112 12.17 1.14 5.32
C GLU A 112 10.98 0.16 5.28
N THR A 113 10.48 -0.13 4.08
CA THR A 113 9.44 -1.13 3.84
C THR A 113 9.88 -2.51 4.36
N GLY A 114 8.93 -3.26 4.94
CA GLY A 114 9.22 -4.59 5.49
C GLY A 114 9.86 -4.62 6.89
N THR A 115 10.15 -3.46 7.50
CA THR A 115 10.71 -3.37 8.86
C THR A 115 9.66 -3.39 9.99
N GLY A 116 8.37 -3.53 9.66
CA GLY A 116 7.30 -3.61 10.65
C GLY A 116 6.69 -2.27 11.08
N LYS A 117 6.68 -1.27 10.19
CA LYS A 117 6.09 0.07 10.40
C LYS A 117 4.71 0.04 11.09
N THR A 118 3.83 -0.86 10.65
CA THR A 118 2.50 -1.05 11.26
C THR A 118 2.55 -1.49 12.72
N TYR A 119 3.45 -2.41 13.05
CA TYR A 119 3.64 -2.84 14.44
C TYR A 119 4.18 -1.69 15.29
N VAL A 120 5.09 -0.89 14.76
CA VAL A 120 5.68 0.26 15.46
C VAL A 120 4.61 1.29 15.80
N TYR A 121 3.83 1.79 14.85
CA TYR A 121 2.82 2.80 15.19
C TYR A 121 1.73 2.26 16.11
N LEU A 122 1.33 0.97 15.99
CA LEU A 122 0.38 0.37 16.92
C LEU A 122 0.98 0.32 18.31
N ARG A 123 2.24 -0.11 18.44
CA ARG A 123 2.94 -0.14 19.72
C ARG A 123 3.09 1.27 20.32
N THR A 124 3.34 2.29 19.49
CA THR A 124 3.38 3.70 19.91
C THR A 124 2.05 4.15 20.51
N ILE A 125 0.90 3.75 19.94
CA ILE A 125 -0.43 4.05 20.52
C ILE A 125 -0.51 3.52 21.96
N PHE A 126 -0.15 2.25 22.18
CA PHE A 126 -0.20 1.64 23.51
C PHE A 126 0.80 2.27 24.49
N GLU A 127 2.02 2.58 24.05
CA GLU A 127 3.00 3.28 24.90
C GLU A 127 2.55 4.68 25.29
N LEU A 128 2.02 5.46 24.34
CA LEU A 128 1.49 6.80 24.61
C LEU A 128 0.30 6.74 25.59
N SER A 129 -0.55 5.72 25.45
CA SER A 129 -1.65 5.48 26.39
C SER A 129 -1.15 5.15 27.78
N ARG A 130 -0.20 4.22 27.90
CA ARG A 130 0.37 3.80 29.19
C ARG A 130 1.13 4.92 29.89
N ARG A 131 1.98 5.65 29.18
CA ARG A 131 2.87 6.66 29.77
C ARG A 131 2.12 7.95 30.11
N TYR A 132 1.23 8.39 29.23
CA TYR A 132 0.66 9.75 29.29
C TYR A 132 -0.88 9.80 29.34
N GLY A 133 -1.56 8.65 29.37
CA GLY A 133 -3.02 8.60 29.50
C GLY A 133 -3.80 8.95 28.23
N PHE A 134 -3.14 9.10 27.08
CA PHE A 134 -3.82 9.34 25.81
C PHE A 134 -4.67 8.15 25.42
N GLN A 135 -5.92 8.39 25.00
CA GLN A 135 -6.87 7.31 24.72
C GLN A 135 -7.55 7.42 23.37
N LYS A 136 -7.49 8.58 22.70
CA LYS A 136 -8.17 8.82 21.42
C LYS A 136 -7.17 8.82 20.29
N PHE A 137 -7.24 7.82 19.41
CA PHE A 137 -6.35 7.69 18.26
C PHE A 137 -7.13 7.46 16.97
N VAL A 138 -6.67 8.08 15.89
CA VAL A 138 -7.23 7.92 14.54
C VAL A 138 -6.13 7.50 13.58
N ILE A 139 -6.30 6.37 12.91
CA ILE A 139 -5.39 5.88 11.86
C ILE A 139 -6.00 6.21 10.50
N VAL A 140 -5.35 7.09 9.76
CA VAL A 140 -5.76 7.52 8.41
C VAL A 140 -4.98 6.72 7.37
N VAL A 141 -5.71 6.04 6.49
CA VAL A 141 -5.15 5.19 5.44
C VAL A 141 -5.63 5.61 4.03
N PRO A 142 -4.83 5.37 2.97
CA PRO A 142 -5.17 5.84 1.63
C PRO A 142 -6.15 4.92 0.88
N SER A 143 -6.25 3.64 1.25
CA SER A 143 -7.09 2.68 0.50
C SER A 143 -7.76 1.65 1.40
N VAL A 144 -8.83 1.05 0.88
CA VAL A 144 -9.54 -0.06 1.54
C VAL A 144 -8.61 -1.26 1.76
N ALA A 145 -7.76 -1.60 0.80
CA ALA A 145 -6.84 -2.73 0.94
C ALA A 145 -5.86 -2.53 2.11
N ILE A 146 -5.32 -1.31 2.26
CA ILE A 146 -4.44 -0.98 3.40
C ILE A 146 -5.24 -1.00 4.70
N ARG A 147 -6.46 -0.44 4.72
CA ARG A 147 -7.35 -0.51 5.87
C ARG A 147 -7.55 -1.94 6.39
N GLU A 148 -7.91 -2.87 5.49
CA GLU A 148 -8.11 -4.28 5.87
C GLU A 148 -6.81 -4.90 6.39
N GLY A 149 -5.66 -4.51 5.82
CA GLY A 149 -4.34 -4.87 6.34
C GLY A 149 -4.10 -4.40 7.77
N VAL A 150 -4.43 -3.14 8.08
CA VAL A 150 -4.31 -2.57 9.43
C VAL A 150 -5.23 -3.29 10.42
N LEU A 151 -6.50 -3.50 10.06
CA LEU A 151 -7.46 -4.22 10.93
C LEU A 151 -6.98 -5.64 11.23
N LYS A 152 -6.50 -6.34 10.20
CA LYS A 152 -5.91 -7.66 10.39
C LYS A 152 -4.70 -7.62 11.30
N ASN A 153 -3.82 -6.62 11.14
CA ASN A 153 -2.67 -6.42 12.03
C ASN A 153 -3.11 -6.19 13.48
N ILE A 154 -4.08 -5.31 13.73
CA ILE A 154 -4.61 -5.07 15.08
C ILE A 154 -5.14 -6.38 15.68
N ALA A 155 -5.90 -7.17 14.91
CA ALA A 155 -6.48 -8.43 15.37
C ALA A 155 -5.40 -9.49 15.73
N ILE A 156 -4.37 -9.64 14.89
CA ILE A 156 -3.30 -10.62 15.17
C ILE A 156 -2.38 -10.18 16.31
N THR A 157 -2.18 -8.86 16.51
CA THR A 157 -1.34 -8.33 17.59
C THR A 157 -2.10 -8.14 18.91
N ALA A 158 -3.43 -8.34 18.92
CA ALA A 158 -4.25 -8.06 20.11
C ALA A 158 -3.82 -8.88 21.34
N GLU A 159 -3.58 -10.19 21.18
CA GLU A 159 -3.12 -11.07 22.26
C GLU A 159 -1.72 -10.65 22.75
N HIS A 160 -0.84 -10.29 21.80
CA HIS A 160 0.52 -9.82 22.08
C HIS A 160 0.55 -8.51 22.87
N PHE A 161 -0.21 -7.49 22.45
CA PHE A 161 -0.27 -6.21 23.15
C PHE A 161 -0.96 -6.31 24.50
N ARG A 162 -1.97 -7.18 24.65
CA ARG A 162 -2.55 -7.46 25.97
C ARG A 162 -1.51 -8.04 26.92
N ALA A 163 -0.69 -8.99 26.48
CA ALA A 163 0.39 -9.53 27.31
C ALA A 163 1.46 -8.47 27.63
N LEU A 164 1.82 -7.61 26.66
CA LEU A 164 2.86 -6.60 26.83
C LEU A 164 2.44 -5.42 27.72
N TYR A 165 1.15 -5.09 27.75
CA TYR A 165 0.59 -3.92 28.44
C TYR A 165 -0.46 -4.31 29.50
N ASN A 166 -0.24 -5.40 30.23
CA ASN A 166 -1.05 -5.81 31.39
C ASN A 166 -2.57 -5.87 31.14
N ASN A 167 -2.99 -6.38 29.98
CA ASN A 167 -4.39 -6.46 29.55
C ASN A 167 -5.11 -5.11 29.41
N LEU A 168 -4.39 -4.04 29.04
CA LEU A 168 -4.99 -2.73 28.75
C LEU A 168 -6.23 -2.88 27.83
N PRO A 169 -7.43 -2.45 28.28
CA PRO A 169 -8.63 -2.57 27.49
C PRO A 169 -8.59 -1.57 26.34
N PHE A 170 -8.74 -2.08 25.12
CA PHE A 170 -8.80 -1.27 23.92
C PHE A 170 -9.90 -1.76 22.97
N GLU A 171 -10.47 -0.82 22.22
CA GLU A 171 -11.44 -1.08 21.16
C GLU A 171 -10.94 -0.43 19.87
N HIS A 172 -11.14 -1.13 18.75
CA HIS A 172 -10.85 -0.60 17.43
C HIS A 172 -12.05 -0.80 16.52
N PHE A 173 -12.30 0.16 15.64
CA PHE A 173 -13.38 0.05 14.66
C PHE A 173 -13.11 0.93 13.43
N VAL A 174 -13.79 0.59 12.33
CA VAL A 174 -13.73 1.34 11.08
C VAL A 174 -14.81 2.40 11.08
N TYR A 175 -14.49 3.60 10.58
CA TYR A 175 -15.49 4.60 10.29
C TYR A 175 -16.47 4.10 9.21
N ASP A 176 -17.76 4.10 9.54
CA ASP A 176 -18.85 3.80 8.62
C ASP A 176 -19.94 4.87 8.79
N ALA A 177 -20.26 5.57 7.69
CA ALA A 177 -21.30 6.58 7.63
C ALA A 177 -22.69 6.04 8.05
N LYS A 178 -22.92 4.73 7.97
CA LYS A 178 -24.17 4.09 8.42
C LYS A 178 -24.22 3.87 9.94
N ARG A 179 -23.06 3.88 10.61
CA ARG A 179 -22.90 3.55 12.05
C ARG A 179 -22.35 4.72 12.87
N ILE A 180 -22.93 5.90 12.68
CA ILE A 180 -22.53 7.15 13.35
C ILE A 180 -22.49 7.09 14.88
N ASN A 181 -23.29 6.21 15.51
CA ASN A 181 -23.28 6.03 16.98
C ASN A 181 -21.90 5.59 17.51
N ARG A 182 -21.08 4.93 16.68
CA ARG A 182 -19.70 4.55 17.04
C ARG A 182 -18.79 5.76 17.26
N LEU A 183 -19.02 6.88 16.57
CA LEU A 183 -18.26 8.13 16.81
C LEU A 183 -18.63 8.78 18.15
N ARG A 184 -19.90 8.70 18.56
CA ARG A 184 -20.29 9.09 19.91
C ARG A 184 -19.59 8.23 20.96
N GLN A 185 -19.60 6.90 20.78
CA GLN A 185 -18.90 5.97 21.68
C GLN A 185 -17.38 6.26 21.73
N PHE A 186 -16.78 6.60 20.59
CA PHE A 186 -15.38 7.01 20.51
C PHE A 186 -15.09 8.20 21.40
N ALA A 187 -15.91 9.24 21.36
CA ALA A 187 -15.74 10.43 22.19
C ALA A 187 -16.01 10.14 23.67
N THR A 188 -17.04 9.37 24.01
CA THR A 188 -17.49 9.19 25.41
C THR A 188 -16.76 8.08 26.19
N SER A 189 -16.12 7.13 25.50
CA SER A 189 -15.45 6.01 26.17
C SER A 189 -14.24 6.45 27.01
N ASN A 190 -13.94 5.72 28.10
CA ASN A 190 -12.76 5.96 28.95
C ASN A 190 -11.66 4.89 28.74
N THR A 191 -11.76 4.09 27.68
CA THR A 191 -10.76 3.09 27.29
C THR A 191 -9.98 3.55 26.07
N LEU A 192 -8.89 2.85 25.72
CA LEU A 192 -8.13 3.12 24.52
C LEU A 192 -9.01 2.88 23.27
N GLN A 193 -9.22 3.91 22.46
CA GLN A 193 -10.06 3.89 21.26
C GLN A 193 -9.21 4.14 20.01
N ILE A 194 -9.27 3.22 19.06
CA ILE A 194 -8.55 3.29 17.79
C ILE A 194 -9.56 3.33 16.63
N LEU A 195 -9.74 4.51 16.03
CA LEU A 195 -10.58 4.70 14.85
C LEU A 195 -9.75 4.52 13.59
N VAL A 196 -10.11 3.59 12.70
CA VAL A 196 -9.45 3.44 11.40
C VAL A 196 -10.31 4.07 10.30
N ILE A 197 -9.71 4.93 9.49
CA ILE A 197 -10.44 5.80 8.57
C ILE A 197 -9.76 5.93 7.22
N ASN A 198 -10.55 5.89 6.15
CA ASN A 198 -10.03 6.16 4.81
C ASN A 198 -10.08 7.67 4.56
N ILE A 199 -9.01 8.22 3.99
CA ILE A 199 -8.96 9.64 3.66
C ILE A 199 -10.10 10.08 2.72
N ASP A 200 -10.49 9.20 1.79
CA ASP A 200 -11.58 9.46 0.83
C ASP A 200 -12.96 9.64 1.49
N ALA A 201 -13.15 9.12 2.71
CA ALA A 201 -14.42 9.32 3.43
C ALA A 201 -14.64 10.80 3.82
N PHE A 202 -13.56 11.59 3.90
CA PHE A 202 -13.58 12.99 4.33
C PHE A 202 -13.37 13.94 3.16
N ARG A 203 -12.49 13.56 2.22
CA ARG A 203 -12.17 14.40 1.04
C ARG A 203 -13.40 14.75 0.21
N LYS A 204 -14.40 13.87 0.12
CA LYS A 204 -15.63 14.12 -0.64
C LYS A 204 -16.34 15.43 -0.28
N ASN A 205 -16.10 15.98 0.92
CA ASN A 205 -16.66 17.27 1.31
C ASN A 205 -15.91 18.49 0.82
N PHE A 206 -14.62 18.34 0.55
CA PHE A 206 -13.77 19.42 0.05
C PHE A 206 -13.63 19.35 -1.48
N THR A 207 -13.92 18.19 -2.08
CA THR A 207 -13.66 17.90 -3.50
C THR A 207 -14.87 17.46 -4.30
N GLY A 208 -15.96 17.03 -3.66
CA GLY A 208 -17.13 16.50 -4.34
C GLY A 208 -18.04 17.59 -4.91
N THR A 209 -18.94 17.21 -5.81
CA THR A 209 -20.03 18.09 -6.27
C THR A 209 -20.89 18.53 -5.08
N GLU A 210 -21.69 19.60 -5.21
CA GLU A 210 -22.59 20.03 -4.12
C GLU A 210 -23.48 18.88 -3.61
N GLU A 211 -23.88 17.96 -4.48
CA GLU A 211 -24.65 16.77 -4.13
C GLU A 211 -23.83 15.77 -3.29
N GLU A 212 -22.55 15.57 -3.61
CA GLU A 212 -21.65 14.70 -2.84
C GLU A 212 -21.31 15.30 -1.48
N GLN A 213 -21.09 16.62 -1.40
CA GLN A 213 -20.92 17.35 -0.14
C GLN A 213 -22.20 17.27 0.71
N LYS A 214 -23.36 17.46 0.07
CA LYS A 214 -24.70 17.22 0.65
C LYS A 214 -25.00 15.74 0.87
N SER A 215 -24.16 14.78 0.50
CA SER A 215 -24.40 13.35 0.77
C SER A 215 -23.59 12.82 1.94
N ASN A 216 -22.55 13.56 2.36
CA ASN A 216 -21.64 13.06 3.38
C ASN A 216 -22.23 13.22 4.77
N VAL A 217 -22.58 12.08 5.36
CA VAL A 217 -23.27 11.98 6.65
C VAL A 217 -22.42 12.54 7.79
N ILE A 218 -21.09 12.64 7.65
CA ILE A 218 -20.21 13.03 8.76
C ILE A 218 -20.30 14.52 9.15
N TYR A 219 -20.67 15.39 8.20
CA TYR A 219 -20.87 16.84 8.43
C TYR A 219 -22.35 17.21 8.46
N LYS A 220 -23.25 16.21 8.52
CA LYS A 220 -24.68 16.44 8.65
C LYS A 220 -25.12 16.28 10.08
N GLU A 221 -25.99 17.17 10.51
CA GLU A 221 -26.75 16.99 11.73
C GLU A 221 -27.50 15.66 11.66
N SER A 222 -27.45 14.90 12.74
CA SER A 222 -28.16 13.64 12.83
C SER A 222 -29.05 13.62 14.06
N ASP A 223 -30.32 13.27 13.87
CA ASP A 223 -31.27 13.07 14.97
C ASP A 223 -30.77 12.01 15.96
N ARG A 224 -30.06 10.98 15.47
CA ARG A 224 -29.45 9.93 16.31
C ARG A 224 -28.33 10.46 17.18
N LEU A 225 -27.74 11.60 16.80
CA LEU A 225 -26.71 12.30 17.55
C LEU A 225 -27.23 13.55 18.26
N SER A 226 -28.54 13.63 18.50
CA SER A 226 -29.16 14.76 19.20
C SER A 226 -29.01 16.08 18.43
N GLY A 227 -29.05 16.01 17.09
CA GLY A 227 -28.91 17.17 16.20
C GLY A 227 -27.47 17.61 15.95
N ARG A 228 -26.45 17.00 16.59
CA ARG A 228 -25.04 17.36 16.37
C ARG A 228 -24.42 16.62 15.18
N GLN A 229 -23.40 17.22 14.58
CA GLN A 229 -22.66 16.60 13.47
C GLN A 229 -21.73 15.50 14.00
N PRO A 230 -21.63 14.32 13.35
CA PRO A 230 -20.71 13.27 13.77
C PRO A 230 -19.24 13.71 13.87
N ILE A 231 -18.80 14.63 13.01
CA ILE A 231 -17.44 15.17 13.03
C ILE A 231 -17.12 15.90 14.34
N GLU A 232 -18.10 16.56 14.97
CA GLU A 232 -17.91 17.29 16.22
C GLU A 232 -17.48 16.36 17.36
N PHE A 233 -17.98 15.12 17.39
CA PHE A 233 -17.57 14.13 18.38
C PHE A 233 -16.11 13.70 18.17
N ALA A 234 -15.67 13.57 16.91
CA ALA A 234 -14.28 13.26 16.59
C ALA A 234 -13.36 14.43 16.93
N GLN A 235 -13.76 15.66 16.61
CA GLN A 235 -13.02 16.89 16.92
C GLN A 235 -12.92 17.13 18.43
N ALA A 236 -14.03 16.95 19.15
CA ALA A 236 -14.07 17.12 20.60
C ALA A 236 -13.13 16.14 21.31
N ALA A 237 -12.93 14.94 20.76
CA ALA A 237 -12.02 13.94 21.33
C ALA A 237 -10.52 14.30 21.21
N ARG A 238 -10.15 15.32 20.40
CA ARG A 238 -8.76 15.74 20.14
C ARG A 238 -7.82 14.56 19.89
N PRO A 239 -8.07 13.75 18.85
CA PRO A 239 -7.34 12.52 18.65
C PRO A 239 -5.87 12.77 18.27
N ILE A 240 -5.00 11.84 18.61
CA ILE A 240 -3.69 11.74 17.96
C ILE A 240 -3.90 11.05 16.62
N VAL A 241 -3.55 11.74 15.52
CA VAL A 241 -3.74 11.22 14.17
C VAL A 241 -2.47 10.54 13.70
N ILE A 242 -2.58 9.29 13.26
CA ILE A 242 -1.52 8.50 12.67
C ILE A 242 -1.81 8.36 11.18
N ILE A 243 -0.88 8.78 10.33
CA ILE A 243 -0.98 8.69 8.88
C ILE A 243 -0.03 7.61 8.39
N ASP A 244 -0.60 6.58 7.76
CA ASP A 244 0.15 5.52 7.09
C ASP A 244 0.29 5.88 5.60
N GLU A 245 1.51 5.85 5.08
CA GLU A 245 1.85 6.25 3.70
C GLU A 245 1.38 7.69 3.33
N PRO A 246 1.90 8.72 4.02
CA PRO A 246 1.53 10.13 3.82
C PRO A 246 1.68 10.62 2.38
N GLN A 247 2.60 10.07 1.58
CA GLN A 247 2.77 10.42 0.17
C GLN A 247 1.54 10.11 -0.69
N SER A 248 0.64 9.24 -0.21
CA SER A 248 -0.65 8.96 -0.85
C SER A 248 -1.81 9.70 -0.16
N VAL A 249 -1.75 9.84 1.17
CA VAL A 249 -2.82 10.44 1.99
C VAL A 249 -2.76 11.97 2.04
N ASP A 250 -1.59 12.55 2.22
CA ASP A 250 -1.30 13.97 2.49
C ASP A 250 -0.77 14.68 1.23
N SER A 251 -1.14 14.18 0.05
CA SER A 251 -0.57 14.59 -1.24
C SER A 251 -1.21 15.84 -1.86
N THR A 252 -2.38 16.24 -1.37
CA THR A 252 -3.16 17.36 -1.92
C THR A 252 -3.65 18.24 -0.79
N GLU A 253 -3.71 19.56 -1.00
CA GLU A 253 -4.20 20.55 -0.03
C GLU A 253 -5.53 20.13 0.62
N ARG A 254 -6.48 19.67 -0.21
CA ARG A 254 -7.79 19.15 0.22
C ARG A 254 -7.73 17.92 1.13
N ALA A 255 -6.72 17.08 0.96
CA ALA A 255 -6.50 15.96 1.87
C ALA A 255 -5.90 16.44 3.20
N GLN A 256 -5.07 17.47 3.18
CA GLN A 256 -4.56 18.11 4.40
C GLN A 256 -5.71 18.79 5.17
N GLU A 257 -6.60 19.51 4.47
CA GLU A 257 -7.82 20.08 5.05
C GLU A 257 -8.69 19.03 5.72
N ALA A 258 -8.88 17.87 5.08
CA ALA A 258 -9.62 16.76 5.66
C ALA A 258 -8.99 16.23 6.96
N ILE A 259 -7.66 16.22 7.06
CA ILE A 259 -6.97 15.82 8.29
C ILE A 259 -7.07 16.91 9.36
N ARG A 260 -6.92 18.20 8.98
CA ARG A 260 -7.11 19.35 9.89
C ARG A 260 -8.52 19.39 10.44
N ALA A 261 -9.52 19.00 9.65
CA ALA A 261 -10.91 18.92 10.06
C ALA A 261 -11.17 17.92 11.20
N LEU A 262 -10.25 17.00 11.51
CA LEU A 262 -10.37 16.11 12.68
C LEU A 262 -9.99 16.80 14.00
N ASN A 263 -9.52 18.05 13.97
CA ASN A 263 -8.97 18.78 15.10
C ASN A 263 -7.96 17.95 15.94
N PRO A 264 -6.89 17.41 15.32
CA PRO A 264 -5.95 16.53 16.02
C PRO A 264 -5.16 17.24 17.11
N LEU A 265 -4.79 16.49 18.15
CA LEU A 265 -3.83 16.97 19.16
C LEU A 265 -2.44 17.15 18.53
N CYS A 266 -1.99 16.12 17.81
CA CYS A 266 -0.79 16.11 17.00
C CYS A 266 -0.95 15.09 15.87
N THR A 267 -0.07 15.17 14.87
CA THR A 267 -0.07 14.25 13.73
C THR A 267 1.25 13.50 13.63
N LEU A 268 1.19 12.17 13.51
CA LEU A 268 2.33 11.27 13.36
C LEU A 268 2.29 10.61 11.99
N ARG A 269 3.31 10.85 11.17
CA ARG A 269 3.42 10.31 9.81
C ARG A 269 4.42 9.18 9.74
N TYR A 270 3.99 8.01 9.29
CA TYR A 270 4.86 6.87 9.10
C TYR A 270 5.00 6.58 7.61
N SER A 271 6.22 6.71 7.08
CA SER A 271 6.51 6.40 5.67
C SER A 271 7.86 5.72 5.52
N ALA A 272 8.10 5.08 4.38
CA ALA A 272 9.45 4.76 3.92
C ALA A 272 10.03 5.90 3.09
N THR A 273 9.17 6.65 2.39
CA THR A 273 9.57 7.71 1.46
C THR A 273 8.71 8.95 1.70
N HIS A 274 9.22 9.84 2.55
CA HIS A 274 8.56 11.13 2.77
C HIS A 274 8.81 12.04 1.57
N ARG A 275 7.74 12.61 0.99
CA ARG A 275 7.88 13.72 0.03
C ARG A 275 8.27 15.02 0.75
N HIS A 276 7.69 15.21 1.92
CA HIS A 276 7.96 16.31 2.83
C HIS A 276 8.11 15.71 4.24
N SER A 277 9.30 15.85 4.81
CA SER A 277 9.60 15.38 6.16
C SER A 277 9.37 16.53 7.12
N TYR A 278 8.32 16.44 7.93
CA TYR A 278 8.02 17.44 8.95
C TYR A 278 8.53 16.97 10.29
N ASN A 279 9.28 17.80 11.02
CA ASN A 279 9.90 17.46 12.30
C ASN A 279 10.34 15.97 12.37
N LEU A 280 11.25 15.56 11.50
CA LEU A 280 11.68 14.15 11.43
C LEU A 280 12.24 13.75 12.80
N VAL A 281 11.68 12.71 13.41
CA VAL A 281 12.09 12.24 14.75
C VAL A 281 12.89 10.96 14.71
N TYR A 282 12.73 10.15 13.67
CA TYR A 282 13.45 8.88 13.52
C TYR A 282 13.64 8.54 12.05
N ARG A 283 14.81 7.99 11.71
CA ARG A 283 15.17 7.59 10.35
C ARG A 283 15.83 6.22 10.32
N LEU A 284 15.18 5.29 9.63
CA LEU A 284 15.73 4.00 9.23
C LEU A 284 15.64 3.87 7.71
N ASP A 285 16.66 4.40 7.04
CA ASP A 285 16.78 4.38 5.58
C ASP A 285 17.13 2.97 5.05
N PRO A 286 16.98 2.72 3.73
CA PRO A 286 17.26 1.40 3.15
C PRO A 286 18.71 0.92 3.34
N VAL A 287 19.69 1.85 3.43
CA VAL A 287 21.09 1.50 3.62
C VAL A 287 21.30 0.96 5.03
N ARG A 288 20.84 1.70 6.05
CA ARG A 288 20.87 1.30 7.45
C ARG A 288 20.06 0.03 7.70
N ALA A 289 18.89 -0.10 7.09
CA ALA A 289 18.08 -1.33 7.17
C ALA A 289 18.81 -2.55 6.59
N PHE A 290 19.60 -2.36 5.53
CA PHE A 290 20.44 -3.40 4.94
C PHE A 290 21.66 -3.73 5.82
N GLU A 291 22.35 -2.73 6.36
CA GLU A 291 23.48 -2.90 7.29
C GLU A 291 23.07 -3.65 8.56
N LEU A 292 21.90 -3.34 9.11
CA LEU A 292 21.29 -4.04 10.24
C LEU A 292 20.71 -5.42 9.86
N LYS A 293 20.83 -5.84 8.59
CA LYS A 293 20.32 -7.11 8.05
C LYS A 293 18.82 -7.32 8.29
N LEU A 294 18.05 -6.23 8.38
CA LEU A 294 16.60 -6.26 8.60
C LEU A 294 15.84 -6.57 7.31
N VAL A 295 16.41 -6.15 6.17
CA VAL A 295 15.84 -6.37 4.84
C VAL A 295 16.74 -7.26 3.98
N LYS A 296 16.15 -7.92 2.99
CA LYS A 296 16.89 -8.75 2.05
C LYS A 296 17.51 -7.88 0.97
N GLN A 297 18.68 -8.28 0.49
CA GLN A 297 19.29 -7.68 -0.69
C GLN A 297 18.38 -7.84 -1.91
N ILE A 298 18.21 -6.76 -2.67
CA ILE A 298 17.57 -6.79 -3.98
C ILE A 298 18.64 -7.17 -5.01
N VAL A 299 18.40 -8.23 -5.77
CA VAL A 299 19.23 -8.61 -6.92
C VAL A 299 18.41 -8.39 -8.18
N VAL A 300 18.85 -7.46 -9.01
CA VAL A 300 18.20 -7.14 -10.28
C VAL A 300 18.83 -7.98 -11.39
N ALA A 301 18.02 -8.78 -12.07
CA ALA A 301 18.43 -9.47 -13.29
C ALA A 301 17.82 -8.74 -14.49
N SER A 302 18.67 -8.13 -15.31
CA SER A 302 18.26 -7.53 -16.58
C SER A 302 18.11 -8.62 -17.64
N ALA A 303 16.93 -8.73 -18.24
CA ALA A 303 16.74 -9.50 -19.47
C ALA A 303 16.82 -8.51 -20.64
N ALA A 304 18.00 -8.38 -21.24
CA ALA A 304 18.14 -7.74 -22.54
C ALA A 304 17.99 -8.82 -23.62
N ALA A 305 17.14 -8.59 -24.62
CA ALA A 305 17.14 -9.42 -25.81
C ALA A 305 18.25 -8.91 -26.73
N GLU A 306 19.42 -9.56 -26.71
CA GLU A 306 20.54 -9.21 -27.59
C GLU A 306 20.23 -9.54 -29.08
N ASP A 307 19.25 -10.41 -29.36
CA ASP A 307 18.97 -10.93 -30.71
C ASP A 307 17.60 -10.53 -31.32
N ALA A 308 16.79 -9.71 -30.64
CA ALA A 308 15.43 -9.37 -31.11
C ALA A 308 15.37 -8.55 -32.41
N ALA A 309 16.50 -8.03 -32.89
CA ALA A 309 16.55 -7.36 -34.19
C ALA A 309 16.51 -8.34 -35.36
N ASN A 310 16.81 -9.63 -35.16
CA ASN A 310 16.88 -10.62 -36.25
C ASN A 310 15.57 -11.42 -36.44
N ASP A 311 14.61 -11.32 -35.51
CA ASP A 311 13.30 -11.97 -35.65
C ASP A 311 12.28 -11.10 -36.39
N ALA A 312 11.39 -11.75 -37.13
CA ALA A 312 10.38 -11.09 -37.96
C ALA A 312 9.22 -10.54 -37.10
N PHE A 313 9.09 -9.21 -37.05
CA PHE A 313 7.99 -8.54 -36.36
C PHE A 313 6.79 -8.28 -37.30
N VAL A 314 5.59 -8.75 -36.95
CA VAL A 314 4.36 -8.45 -37.70
C VAL A 314 3.20 -8.26 -36.74
N ARG A 315 2.51 -7.12 -36.80
CA ARG A 315 1.29 -6.86 -36.02
C ARG A 315 0.16 -6.38 -36.91
N ILE A 316 -1.05 -6.92 -36.73
CA ILE A 316 -2.24 -6.46 -37.46
C ILE A 316 -2.84 -5.24 -36.75
N GLU A 317 -2.84 -4.08 -37.42
CA GLU A 317 -3.46 -2.85 -36.90
C GLU A 317 -4.95 -2.79 -37.26
N THR A 318 -5.29 -2.97 -38.53
CA THR A 318 -6.66 -2.88 -39.03
C THR A 318 -6.86 -3.80 -40.24
N ILE A 319 -8.01 -4.45 -40.34
CA ILE A 319 -8.45 -5.14 -41.56
C ILE A 319 -9.66 -4.38 -42.08
N GLN A 320 -9.63 -4.01 -43.36
CA GLN A 320 -10.67 -3.17 -43.97
C GLN A 320 -11.14 -3.77 -45.30
N HIS A 321 -12.43 -3.59 -45.57
CA HIS A 321 -13.07 -3.96 -46.82
C HIS A 321 -13.48 -2.69 -47.60
N LEU A 322 -12.58 -2.17 -48.44
CA LEU A 322 -12.81 -0.97 -49.24
C LEU A 322 -12.14 -1.13 -50.62
N PRO A 323 -12.90 -0.94 -51.72
CA PRO A 323 -13.41 -1.96 -52.68
C PRO A 323 -12.70 -3.32 -52.86
N ARG A 324 -11.56 -3.58 -52.19
CA ARG A 324 -10.88 -4.87 -52.08
C ARG A 324 -10.52 -5.11 -50.61
N ILE A 325 -10.33 -6.37 -50.21
CA ILE A 325 -9.88 -6.70 -48.85
C ILE A 325 -8.41 -6.26 -48.68
N GLN A 326 -8.13 -5.44 -47.67
CA GLN A 326 -6.79 -4.97 -47.35
C GLN A 326 -6.54 -5.06 -45.84
N ALA A 327 -5.30 -5.38 -45.45
CA ALA A 327 -4.86 -5.34 -44.06
C ALA A 327 -3.77 -4.29 -43.89
N LYS A 328 -3.78 -3.60 -42.76
CA LYS A 328 -2.71 -2.70 -42.33
C LYS A 328 -1.87 -3.44 -41.30
N LEU A 329 -0.62 -3.71 -41.65
CA LEU A 329 0.35 -4.42 -40.82
C LEU A 329 1.43 -3.46 -40.35
N ARG A 330 1.87 -3.60 -39.11
CA ARG A 330 3.09 -2.95 -38.61
C ARG A 330 4.23 -3.95 -38.66
N ILE A 331 5.29 -3.61 -39.39
CA ILE A 331 6.46 -4.48 -39.61
C ILE A 331 7.75 -3.70 -39.39
N GLN A 332 8.89 -4.39 -39.26
CA GLN A 332 10.18 -3.73 -39.21
C GLN A 332 10.83 -3.65 -40.60
N VAL A 333 11.06 -2.43 -41.09
CA VAL A 333 11.67 -2.13 -42.39
C VAL A 333 13.15 -1.80 -42.21
N GLN A 334 14.00 -2.26 -43.14
CA GLN A 334 15.42 -1.93 -43.17
C GLN A 334 15.62 -0.46 -43.57
N THR A 335 16.30 0.31 -42.73
CA THR A 335 16.72 1.69 -43.06
C THR A 335 18.24 1.84 -42.92
N SER A 336 18.81 2.92 -43.45
CA SER A 336 20.24 3.22 -43.37
C SER A 336 20.76 3.37 -41.92
N ALA A 337 19.87 3.61 -40.96
CA ALA A 337 20.17 3.73 -39.53
C ALA A 337 19.77 2.47 -38.71
N GLY A 338 19.40 1.36 -39.38
CA GLY A 338 18.95 0.12 -38.75
C GLY A 338 17.44 -0.16 -38.94
N PRO A 339 16.92 -1.27 -38.36
CA PRO A 339 15.53 -1.66 -38.51
C PRO A 339 14.58 -0.73 -37.75
N LYS A 340 13.53 -0.23 -38.42
CA LYS A 340 12.49 0.63 -37.81
C LYS A 340 11.10 0.10 -38.09
N GLU A 341 10.22 0.19 -37.09
CA GLU A 341 8.82 -0.19 -37.24
C GLU A 341 8.07 0.81 -38.14
N LYS A 342 7.37 0.30 -39.15
CA LYS A 342 6.54 1.09 -40.08
C LYS A 342 5.25 0.35 -40.38
N SER A 343 4.14 1.09 -40.45
CA SER A 343 2.85 0.54 -40.86
C SER A 343 2.76 0.51 -42.40
N ILE A 344 2.48 -0.65 -42.96
CA ILE A 344 2.32 -0.91 -44.39
C ILE A 344 0.92 -1.48 -44.66
N THR A 345 0.36 -1.16 -45.83
CA THR A 345 -0.91 -1.73 -46.28
C THR A 345 -0.62 -2.87 -47.25
N VAL A 346 -1.21 -4.03 -46.98
CA VAL A 346 -0.98 -5.27 -47.72
C VAL A 346 -2.28 -5.83 -48.27
N LYS A 347 -2.16 -6.60 -49.36
CA LYS A 347 -3.24 -7.30 -50.04
C LYS A 347 -2.92 -8.79 -50.13
N GLN A 348 -3.90 -9.60 -50.52
CA GLN A 348 -3.64 -11.00 -50.85
C GLN A 348 -2.55 -11.12 -51.92
N GLY A 349 -1.59 -12.01 -51.72
CA GLY A 349 -0.42 -12.20 -52.59
C GLY A 349 0.72 -11.20 -52.38
N SER A 350 0.64 -10.32 -51.36
CA SER A 350 1.75 -9.41 -51.05
C SER A 350 2.83 -10.13 -50.24
N ASP A 351 4.09 -9.85 -50.56
CA ASP A 351 5.26 -10.40 -49.89
C ASP A 351 5.91 -9.38 -48.94
N LEU A 352 6.05 -9.77 -47.68
CA LEU A 352 6.66 -8.96 -46.62
C LEU A 352 8.17 -8.80 -46.79
N PHE A 353 8.87 -9.71 -47.48
CA PHE A 353 10.30 -9.57 -47.78
C PHE A 353 10.57 -8.36 -48.66
N THR A 354 9.82 -8.24 -49.75
CA THR A 354 9.91 -7.09 -50.66
C THR A 354 9.52 -5.78 -49.95
N LEU A 355 8.44 -5.79 -49.16
CA LEU A 355 7.93 -4.59 -48.48
C LEU A 355 8.76 -4.13 -47.27
N SER A 356 9.63 -4.99 -46.73
CA SER A 356 10.53 -4.69 -45.61
C SER A 356 11.89 -4.14 -46.04
N GLY A 357 12.16 -4.03 -47.34
CA GLY A 357 13.49 -3.68 -47.86
C GLY A 357 14.47 -4.85 -47.80
N GLU A 358 13.99 -6.06 -48.16
CA GLU A 358 14.78 -7.29 -48.30
C GLU A 358 15.40 -7.84 -47.00
N ARG A 359 14.73 -7.67 -45.86
CA ARG A 359 15.23 -8.26 -44.60
C ARG A 359 15.12 -9.78 -44.62
N ALA A 360 16.23 -10.45 -44.32
CA ALA A 360 16.32 -11.91 -44.34
C ALA A 360 15.26 -12.62 -43.47
N CYS A 361 14.81 -11.98 -42.38
CA CYS A 361 13.80 -12.53 -41.47
C CYS A 361 12.41 -12.73 -42.10
N TYR A 362 12.06 -11.99 -43.16
CA TYR A 362 10.80 -12.16 -43.89
C TYR A 362 10.92 -13.06 -45.14
N ARG A 363 12.11 -13.59 -45.44
CA ARG A 363 12.39 -14.32 -46.69
C ARG A 363 11.60 -15.63 -46.84
N VAL A 364 11.27 -16.30 -45.74
CA VAL A 364 10.63 -17.62 -45.79
C VAL A 364 9.29 -17.56 -45.06
N GLY A 365 8.21 -17.79 -45.80
CA GLY A 365 6.89 -18.07 -45.24
C GLY A 365 6.06 -16.85 -44.81
N PHE A 366 6.52 -15.63 -45.08
CA PHE A 366 5.80 -14.37 -44.75
C PHE A 366 5.06 -13.75 -45.94
N GLU A 367 4.76 -14.54 -46.97
CA GLU A 367 3.85 -14.15 -48.05
C GLU A 367 2.40 -14.25 -47.59
N ILE A 368 1.55 -13.32 -47.99
CA ILE A 368 0.14 -13.29 -47.58
C ILE A 368 -0.69 -14.20 -48.49
N ALA A 369 -1.12 -15.33 -47.96
CA ALA A 369 -1.94 -16.31 -48.67
C ALA A 369 -3.43 -15.93 -48.69
N GLU A 370 -3.96 -15.43 -47.58
CA GLU A 370 -5.37 -15.08 -47.44
C GLU A 370 -5.58 -13.94 -46.45
N VAL A 371 -6.53 -13.05 -46.75
CA VAL A 371 -6.98 -12.00 -45.82
C VAL A 371 -8.49 -12.09 -45.73
N SER A 372 -9.01 -12.31 -44.52
CA SER A 372 -10.44 -12.31 -44.20
C SER A 372 -10.82 -11.05 -43.44
N ALA A 373 -11.84 -10.34 -43.92
CA ALA A 373 -12.43 -9.17 -43.28
C ALA A 373 -13.86 -9.43 -42.77
N GLU A 374 -14.21 -10.70 -42.52
CA GLU A 374 -15.52 -11.08 -42.02
C GLU A 374 -15.68 -10.60 -40.55
N PRO A 375 -16.76 -9.86 -40.21
CA PRO A 375 -16.98 -9.38 -38.85
C PRO A 375 -17.01 -10.54 -37.83
N GLY A 376 -16.05 -10.57 -36.90
CA GLY A 376 -15.89 -11.63 -35.91
C GLY A 376 -14.93 -12.77 -36.30
N SER A 377 -14.48 -12.81 -37.57
CA SER A 377 -13.53 -13.78 -38.13
C SER A 377 -12.46 -13.07 -38.97
N GLU A 378 -11.93 -11.95 -38.44
CA GLU A 378 -10.89 -11.15 -39.10
C GLU A 378 -9.50 -11.77 -38.90
N TYR A 379 -8.86 -12.19 -39.98
CA TYR A 379 -7.52 -12.78 -39.90
C TYR A 379 -6.69 -12.61 -41.19
N VAL A 380 -5.38 -12.71 -41.03
CA VAL A 380 -4.40 -12.80 -42.13
C VAL A 380 -3.70 -14.16 -42.02
N ARG A 381 -3.73 -14.94 -43.10
CA ARG A 381 -3.01 -16.22 -43.22
C ARG A 381 -1.76 -16.02 -44.08
N PHE A 382 -0.62 -16.46 -43.56
CA PHE A 382 0.64 -16.48 -44.28
C PHE A 382 0.85 -17.82 -45.02
N ALA A 383 1.69 -17.82 -46.05
CA ALA A 383 2.07 -19.01 -46.79
C ALA A 383 2.74 -20.09 -45.91
N SER A 384 3.34 -19.70 -44.78
CA SER A 384 3.83 -20.65 -43.77
C SER A 384 2.72 -21.42 -43.02
N GLY A 385 1.45 -21.19 -43.33
CA GLY A 385 0.29 -21.74 -42.62
C GLY A 385 -0.05 -21.03 -41.30
N ARG A 386 0.67 -19.94 -40.95
CA ARG A 386 0.41 -19.15 -39.73
C ARG A 386 -0.79 -18.23 -39.95
N VAL A 387 -1.62 -18.07 -38.92
CA VAL A 387 -2.80 -17.20 -38.95
C VAL A 387 -2.66 -16.17 -37.83
N LEU A 388 -2.84 -14.89 -38.15
CA LEU A 388 -2.91 -13.79 -37.18
C LEU A 388 -4.27 -13.13 -37.22
N ARG A 389 -4.83 -12.81 -36.05
CA ARG A 389 -6.09 -12.07 -35.90
C ARG A 389 -5.84 -10.60 -35.61
N LEU A 390 -6.89 -9.79 -35.73
CA LEU A 390 -6.84 -8.36 -35.40
C LEU A 390 -6.26 -8.15 -33.99
N GLY A 391 -5.18 -7.38 -33.88
CA GLY A 391 -4.50 -7.09 -32.61
C GLY A 391 -3.43 -8.09 -32.17
N GLU A 392 -3.27 -9.24 -32.84
CA GLU A 392 -2.18 -10.18 -32.58
C GLU A 392 -0.86 -9.71 -33.21
N GLU A 393 0.26 -10.06 -32.58
CA GLU A 393 1.62 -9.74 -33.02
C GLU A 393 2.53 -10.98 -33.03
N ILE A 394 3.42 -11.07 -34.01
CA ILE A 394 4.51 -12.07 -34.12
C ILE A 394 5.83 -11.33 -33.88
N GLY A 395 6.74 -11.94 -33.14
CA GLY A 395 8.11 -11.42 -32.95
C GLY A 395 8.15 -10.10 -32.19
N GLY A 396 7.14 -9.84 -31.35
CA GLY A 396 7.15 -8.68 -30.47
C GLY A 396 8.29 -8.81 -29.47
N LEU A 397 9.05 -7.73 -29.29
CA LEU A 397 10.11 -7.58 -28.26
C LEU A 397 9.68 -8.08 -26.87
N ARG A 398 8.38 -8.17 -26.63
CA ARG A 398 7.76 -8.59 -25.39
C ARG A 398 7.76 -10.11 -25.16
N GLU A 399 7.36 -10.94 -26.12
CA GLU A 399 7.17 -12.38 -25.85
C GLU A 399 8.47 -13.13 -25.55
N ASP A 400 9.54 -12.88 -26.33
CA ASP A 400 10.81 -13.56 -26.11
C ASP A 400 11.52 -13.09 -24.83
N ILE A 401 11.44 -11.79 -24.53
CA ILE A 401 11.88 -11.25 -23.25
C ILE A 401 11.06 -11.87 -22.11
N TRP A 402 9.74 -12.05 -22.28
CA TRP A 402 8.89 -12.65 -21.26
C TRP A 402 9.21 -14.12 -21.02
N ARG A 403 9.35 -14.93 -22.06
CA ARG A 403 9.76 -16.35 -21.91
C ARG A 403 11.11 -16.46 -21.23
N THR A 404 12.06 -15.59 -21.58
CA THR A 404 13.36 -15.51 -20.93
C THR A 404 13.23 -15.12 -19.46
N GLN A 405 12.44 -14.10 -19.13
CA GLN A 405 12.15 -13.69 -17.75
C GLN A 405 11.51 -14.81 -16.94
N ILE A 406 10.55 -15.55 -17.51
CA ILE A 406 9.88 -16.67 -16.84
C ILE A 406 10.88 -17.80 -16.57
N LYS A 407 11.66 -18.19 -17.58
CA LYS A 407 12.68 -19.24 -17.46
C LYS A 407 13.73 -18.87 -16.41
N HIS A 408 14.23 -17.64 -16.42
CA HIS A 408 15.17 -17.15 -15.41
C HIS A 408 14.55 -17.13 -14.02
N THR A 409 13.29 -16.70 -13.89
CA THR A 409 12.60 -16.66 -12.59
C THR A 409 12.39 -18.06 -12.02
N LEU A 410 11.96 -19.03 -12.85
CA LEU A 410 11.82 -20.44 -12.46
C LEU A 410 13.16 -21.04 -12.03
N LYS A 411 14.19 -20.86 -12.85
CA LYS A 411 15.55 -21.32 -12.53
C LYS A 411 16.00 -20.74 -11.19
N ARG A 412 15.83 -19.43 -10.98
CA ARG A 412 16.26 -18.77 -9.73
C ARG A 412 15.44 -19.19 -8.52
N HIS A 413 14.14 -19.44 -8.70
CA HIS A 413 13.28 -19.98 -7.65
C HIS A 413 13.75 -21.36 -7.19
N LEU A 414 13.97 -22.28 -8.13
CA LEU A 414 14.42 -23.65 -7.85
C LEU A 414 15.84 -23.68 -7.26
N GLU A 415 16.77 -22.89 -7.80
CA GLU A 415 18.10 -22.71 -7.22
C GLU A 415 18.01 -22.23 -5.77
N LYS A 416 17.14 -21.25 -5.50
CA LYS A 416 17.00 -20.72 -4.14
C LYS A 416 16.35 -21.72 -3.20
N GLU A 417 15.38 -22.49 -3.68
CA GLU A 417 14.74 -23.56 -2.92
C GLU A 417 15.76 -24.62 -2.51
N LEU A 418 16.62 -25.06 -3.44
CA LEU A 418 17.72 -25.98 -3.14
C LEU A 418 18.68 -25.41 -2.08
N GLN A 419 19.04 -24.13 -2.18
CA GLN A 419 19.93 -23.48 -1.20
C GLN A 419 19.35 -23.41 0.21
N VAL A 420 18.04 -23.23 0.35
CA VAL A 420 17.40 -23.00 1.66
C VAL A 420 16.64 -24.21 2.21
N ARG A 421 16.54 -25.29 1.43
CA ARG A 421 15.87 -26.54 1.82
C ARG A 421 16.43 -27.13 3.12
N SER A 422 17.75 -27.07 3.29
CA SER A 422 18.43 -27.53 4.53
C SER A 422 18.03 -26.74 5.78
N ARG A 423 17.51 -25.51 5.61
CA ARG A 423 17.03 -24.65 6.70
C ARG A 423 15.52 -24.74 6.92
N GLY A 424 14.82 -25.62 6.21
CA GLY A 424 13.36 -25.76 6.30
C GLY A 424 12.57 -24.54 5.82
N LEU A 425 13.19 -23.62 5.09
CA LEU A 425 12.56 -22.39 4.63
C LEU A 425 11.85 -22.60 3.29
N LYS A 426 10.59 -22.17 3.18
CA LYS A 426 9.83 -22.23 1.93
C LYS A 426 10.03 -20.96 1.09
N VAL A 427 10.51 -21.13 -0.14
CA VAL A 427 10.63 -20.04 -1.12
C VAL A 427 9.28 -19.77 -1.79
N ARG A 428 8.98 -18.52 -2.13
CA ARG A 428 7.76 -18.13 -2.85
C ARG A 428 8.11 -17.14 -3.97
N SER A 429 7.48 -17.29 -5.12
CA SER A 429 7.50 -16.31 -6.20
C SER A 429 6.33 -15.32 -6.05
N GLY A 430 6.52 -14.07 -6.49
CA GLY A 430 5.52 -13.01 -6.33
C GLY A 430 4.24 -13.25 -7.16
N PRO A 431 3.09 -12.64 -6.76
CA PRO A 431 1.79 -12.86 -7.42
C PRO A 431 1.79 -12.48 -8.90
N ALA A 432 2.41 -11.35 -9.26
CA ALA A 432 2.50 -10.90 -10.65
C ALA A 432 3.22 -11.90 -11.57
N PHE A 433 4.16 -12.70 -11.04
CA PHE A 433 4.78 -13.79 -11.79
C PHE A 433 3.81 -14.97 -11.97
N LEU A 434 3.07 -15.33 -10.92
CA LEU A 434 2.11 -16.44 -10.96
C LEU A 434 0.93 -16.15 -11.89
N ASP A 435 0.40 -14.93 -11.87
CA ASP A 435 -0.69 -14.50 -12.75
C ASP A 435 -0.24 -14.56 -14.22
N ARG A 436 1.00 -14.15 -14.51
CA ARG A 436 1.60 -14.22 -15.85
C ARG A 436 1.89 -15.64 -16.30
N LEU A 437 2.44 -16.48 -15.43
CA LEU A 437 2.65 -17.90 -15.71
C LEU A 437 1.33 -18.61 -16.02
N ALA A 438 0.27 -18.29 -15.28
CA ALA A 438 -1.06 -18.83 -15.51
C ALA A 438 -1.66 -18.36 -16.84
N ALA A 439 -1.29 -17.19 -17.35
CA ALA A 439 -1.69 -16.74 -18.69
C ALA A 439 -0.97 -17.54 -19.79
N GLU A 440 0.34 -17.78 -19.65
CA GLU A 440 1.14 -18.55 -20.61
C GLU A 440 0.67 -20.01 -20.71
N LEU A 441 0.39 -20.65 -19.56
CA LEU A 441 -0.12 -22.04 -19.50
C LEU A 441 -1.52 -22.21 -20.12
N ARG A 442 -2.31 -21.13 -20.22
CA ARG A 442 -3.61 -21.16 -20.93
C ARG A 442 -3.45 -21.09 -22.44
N TRP A 443 -2.32 -20.56 -22.93
CA TRP A 443 -2.03 -20.37 -24.35
C TRP A 443 -1.39 -21.60 -24.99
N THR A 444 -0.78 -22.49 -24.21
CA THR A 444 -0.32 -23.78 -24.72
C THR A 444 -1.53 -24.71 -24.98
N PRO A 445 -1.78 -25.17 -26.23
CA PRO A 445 -2.82 -26.16 -26.47
C PRO A 445 -2.49 -27.40 -25.63
N ARG A 446 -3.48 -27.85 -24.86
CA ARG A 446 -3.41 -28.98 -23.92
C ARG A 446 -2.51 -30.10 -24.47
N VAL A 447 -1.28 -30.17 -23.97
CA VAL A 447 -0.51 -31.41 -24.02
C VAL A 447 -1.21 -32.34 -23.05
N VAL A 448 -2.01 -33.25 -23.59
CA VAL A 448 -2.58 -34.37 -22.85
C VAL A 448 -1.41 -35.20 -22.35
N ILE A 449 -1.06 -35.03 -21.08
CA ILE A 449 -0.23 -36.00 -20.38
C ILE A 449 -1.13 -37.21 -20.16
N MET A 450 -1.04 -38.20 -21.05
CA MET A 450 -1.67 -39.50 -20.82
C MET A 450 -1.02 -40.15 -19.59
N PRO A 451 -1.80 -40.67 -18.63
CA PRO A 451 -1.24 -41.46 -17.55
C PRO A 451 -0.63 -42.75 -18.13
N PRO A 452 0.48 -43.25 -17.57
CA PRO A 452 1.09 -44.49 -18.05
C PRO A 452 0.09 -45.64 -17.85
N SER A 453 -0.17 -46.32 -18.96
CA SER A 453 -0.95 -47.54 -19.07
C SER A 453 -0.47 -48.58 -18.05
N ALA A 454 -1.39 -49.02 -17.19
CA ALA A 454 -1.21 -50.17 -16.34
C ALA A 454 -0.98 -51.42 -17.21
N VAL A 455 0.24 -51.94 -17.18
CA VAL A 455 0.57 -53.28 -17.68
C VAL A 455 0.04 -54.29 -16.67
N GLY A 456 -0.85 -55.18 -17.12
CA GLY A 456 -1.49 -56.23 -16.34
C GLY A 456 -0.50 -57.21 -15.71
N THR A 457 -0.84 -57.88 -14.61
CA THR A 457 -1.69 -59.10 -14.53
C THR A 457 -1.64 -59.62 -13.07
N PRO A 458 -2.35 -60.69 -12.65
CA PRO A 458 -3.80 -60.93 -12.60
C PRO A 458 -4.26 -61.27 -11.13
N PRO A 459 -5.53 -61.67 -10.86
CA PRO A 459 -6.09 -61.68 -9.51
C PRO A 459 -5.96 -63.04 -8.79
N LEU A 460 -5.59 -63.00 -7.51
CA LEU A 460 -5.76 -64.02 -6.48
C LEU A 460 -6.02 -63.20 -5.20
N GLY A 461 -7.06 -63.35 -4.39
CA GLY A 461 -7.95 -64.44 -4.07
C GLY A 461 -8.51 -64.05 -2.70
N SER A 462 -9.79 -64.31 -2.48
CA SER A 462 -10.52 -64.09 -1.23
C SER A 462 -9.78 -64.56 0.03
N CYS A 463 -9.88 -63.82 1.14
CA CYS A 463 -10.43 -64.37 2.39
C CYS A 463 -10.61 -63.30 3.48
N ARG A 464 -11.70 -63.50 4.23
CA ARG A 464 -12.13 -62.76 5.43
C ARG A 464 -11.12 -62.94 6.58
N CYS A 465 -10.94 -61.89 7.38
CA CYS A 465 -11.38 -61.78 8.78
C CYS A 465 -11.14 -60.34 9.26
#